data_AF-A0A328TNT3-F1
#
_entry.id   AF-A0A328TNT3-F1
#
_cell.length_a   1.000
_cell.length_b   1.000
_cell.length_c   1.000
_cell.angle_alpha   90.00
_cell.angle_beta   90.00
_cell.angle_gamma   90.00
#
_symmetry.space_group_name_H-M   'P 1'
#
loop_
_entity.id
_entity.type
_entity.pdbx_description
1 polymer ?
#
loop_
_entity_poly.entity_id
_entity_poly.type
_entity_poly.pdbx_seq_one_letter_code
_entity_poly.pdbx_strand_id
1 'polypeptide(L)'
;MAWDGYIEVRGNRYSVPEAWCGRPVSIRITLDDELRIYGNEQLVATHRLNNRGAGWQTVPEHHAPLWQQVSMVEHRPLSAYEELL
;
A
#
# COMPACT_ATOMS: atom_id res chain seq x y z
N MET A 1 -13.43 -11.39 0.04
CA MET A 1 -12.21 -11.34 0.89
C MET A 1 -11.35 -10.21 0.36
N ALA A 2 -10.95 -9.26 1.20
CA ALA A 2 -10.25 -8.04 0.77
C ALA A 2 -8.79 -8.37 0.37
N TRP A 3 -8.53 -8.43 -0.93
CA TRP A 3 -7.21 -8.60 -1.56
C TRP A 3 -6.63 -7.22 -1.92
N ASP A 4 -6.78 -6.23 -1.04
CA ASP A 4 -6.39 -4.85 -1.37
C ASP A 4 -4.95 -4.52 -0.97
N GLY A 5 -4.24 -5.42 -0.28
CA GLY A 5 -2.84 -5.20 0.11
C GLY A 5 -2.67 -4.19 1.24
N TYR A 6 -3.66 -4.08 2.13
CA TYR A 6 -3.61 -3.19 3.29
C TYR A 6 -3.70 -3.97 4.60
N ILE A 7 -3.01 -3.45 5.62
CA ILE A 7 -3.16 -3.86 7.00
C ILE A 7 -3.70 -2.70 7.83
N GLU A 8 -4.55 -3.00 8.80
CA GLU A 8 -5.05 -2.01 9.74
C GLU A 8 -4.19 -2.04 11.02
N VAL A 9 -3.59 -0.89 11.34
CA VAL A 9 -2.77 -0.73 12.55
C VAL A 9 -3.18 0.56 13.24
N ARG A 10 -3.66 0.43 14.50
CA ARG A 10 -4.10 1.56 15.33
C ARG A 10 -5.17 2.46 14.67
N GLY A 11 -6.02 1.89 13.82
CA GLY A 11 -7.11 2.62 13.13
C GLY A 11 -6.67 3.37 11.87
N ASN A 12 -5.46 3.14 11.38
CA ASN A 12 -4.98 3.62 10.08
C ASN A 12 -4.66 2.40 9.19
N ARG A 13 -4.90 2.54 7.87
CA ARG A 13 -4.55 1.51 6.89
C ARG A 13 -3.20 1.79 6.24
N TYR A 14 -2.34 0.79 6.23
CA TYR A 14 -0.99 0.85 5.66
C TYR A 14 -0.85 -0.18 4.55
N SER A 15 -0.29 0.26 3.43
CA SER A 15 0.01 -0.62 2.30
C SER A 15 1.10 -1.64 2.63
N VAL A 16 0.96 -2.84 2.08
CA VAL A 16 1.93 -3.94 2.17
C VAL A 16 2.24 -4.41 0.74
N PRO A 17 3.50 -4.78 0.42
CA PRO A 17 3.81 -5.33 -0.88
C PRO A 17 2.92 -6.52 -1.25
N GLU A 18 2.49 -6.59 -2.51
CA GLU A 18 1.52 -7.59 -3.00
C GLU A 18 1.93 -9.05 -2.71
N ALA A 19 3.25 -9.31 -2.69
CA ALA A 19 3.81 -10.63 -2.42
C ALA A 19 3.41 -11.19 -1.03
N TRP A 20 2.93 -10.33 -0.15
CA TRP A 20 2.48 -10.65 1.21
C TRP A 20 0.96 -10.56 1.37
N CYS A 21 0.19 -10.28 0.32
CA CYS A 21 -1.26 -10.36 0.35
C CYS A 21 -1.72 -11.77 0.71
N GLY A 22 -2.62 -11.89 1.68
CA GLY A 22 -3.12 -13.18 2.17
C GLY A 22 -2.10 -14.01 2.97
N ARG A 23 -0.92 -13.46 3.29
CA ARG A 23 0.11 -14.12 4.10
C ARG A 23 0.23 -13.44 5.47
N PRO A 24 0.62 -14.19 6.52
CA PRO A 24 0.90 -13.59 7.82
C PRO A 24 2.15 -12.72 7.73
N VAL A 25 2.08 -11.54 8.36
CA VAL A 25 3.20 -10.62 8.53
C VAL A 25 3.35 -10.25 10.01
N SER A 26 4.57 -9.98 10.43
CA SER A 26 4.86 -9.49 11.77
C SER A 26 5.01 -7.98 11.76
N ILE A 27 4.43 -7.32 12.76
CA ILE A 27 4.41 -5.85 12.84
C ILE A 27 5.21 -5.43 14.07
N ARG A 28 6.10 -4.45 13.90
CA ARG A 28 6.84 -3.82 15.00
C ARG A 28 6.64 -2.33 14.95
N ILE A 29 6.33 -1.74 16.11
CA ILE A 29 6.19 -0.29 16.27
C ILE A 29 7.36 0.16 17.13
N THR A 30 8.15 1.10 16.64
CA THR A 30 9.23 1.73 17.41
C THR A 30 8.69 2.86 18.28
N LEU A 31 9.52 3.34 19.20
CA LEU A 31 9.21 4.51 20.02
C LEU A 31 9.16 5.82 19.20
N ASP A 32 9.79 5.85 18.02
CA ASP A 32 9.82 6.99 17.11
C ASP A 32 8.62 7.05 16.16
N ASP A 33 7.52 6.38 16.52
CA ASP A 33 6.32 6.25 15.68
C ASP A 33 6.62 5.66 14.29
N GLU A 34 7.54 4.70 14.20
CA GLU A 34 7.81 3.96 12.97
C GLU A 34 7.15 2.58 13.02
N LEU A 35 6.37 2.27 11.99
CA LEU A 35 5.74 1.00 11.76
C LEU A 35 6.59 0.19 10.78
N ARG A 36 7.15 -0.93 11.24
CA ARG A 36 7.92 -1.86 10.43
C ARG A 36 7.14 -3.15 10.24
N ILE A 37 7.05 -3.60 9.00
CA ILE A 37 6.33 -4.82 8.60
C ILE A 37 7.36 -5.83 8.13
N TYR A 38 7.28 -7.03 8.69
CA TYR A 38 8.20 -8.12 8.41
C TYR A 38 7.46 -9.32 7.83
N GLY A 39 7.98 -9.86 6.74
CA GLY A 39 7.55 -11.12 6.16
C GLY A 39 8.68 -12.14 6.24
N ASN A 40 8.44 -13.31 6.83
CA ASN A 40 9.48 -14.33 7.10
C ASN A 40 10.75 -13.71 7.72
N GLU A 41 10.57 -12.87 8.74
CA GLU A 41 11.65 -12.16 9.45
C GLU A 41 12.43 -11.11 8.63
N GLN A 42 12.11 -10.92 7.36
CA GLN A 42 12.69 -9.88 6.51
C GLN A 42 11.83 -8.61 6.56
N LEU A 43 12.46 -7.44 6.63
CA LEU A 43 11.74 -6.16 6.56
C LEU A 43 11.21 -5.96 5.14
N VAL A 44 9.88 -5.86 5.00
CA VAL A 44 9.21 -5.77 3.69
C VAL A 44 8.58 -4.41 3.45
N ALA A 45 8.27 -3.66 4.51
CA ALA A 45 7.75 -2.31 4.42
C ALA A 45 8.00 -1.53 5.71
N THR A 46 8.17 -0.22 5.56
CA THR A 46 8.29 0.73 6.67
C THR A 46 7.35 1.90 6.44
N HIS A 47 6.64 2.31 7.48
CA HIS A 47 5.73 3.45 7.47
C HIS A 47 5.96 4.32 8.70
N ARG A 48 5.56 5.59 8.63
CA ARG A 48 5.43 6.45 9.80
C ARG A 48 4.02 6.29 10.35
N LEU A 49 3.85 5.98 11.63
CA LEU A 49 2.54 6.03 12.27
C LEU A 49 2.02 7.46 12.23
N ASN A 50 0.82 7.63 11.67
CA ASN A 50 0.11 8.90 11.72
C ASN A 50 -0.89 8.94 12.88
N ASN A 51 -1.35 10.14 13.23
CA ASN A 51 -2.35 10.33 14.27
C ASN A 51 -3.64 9.56 13.94
N ARG A 52 -4.41 9.17 14.96
CA ARG A 52 -5.64 8.37 14.78
C ARG A 52 -6.62 9.12 13.84
N GLY A 53 -7.03 8.45 12.76
CA GLY A 53 -8.08 8.97 11.87
C GLY A 53 -7.59 9.69 10.61
N ALA A 54 -6.29 9.64 10.29
CA ALA A 54 -5.77 10.13 9.01
C ALA A 54 -6.23 9.25 7.81
N GLY A 55 -6.75 8.05 8.08
CA GLY A 55 -7.41 7.20 7.10
C GLY A 55 -6.44 6.22 6.43
N TRP A 56 -5.62 6.71 5.50
CA TRP A 56 -4.81 5.86 4.61
C TRP A 56 -3.39 6.38 4.45
N GLN A 57 -2.42 5.48 4.53
CA GLN A 57 -1.04 5.72 4.10
C GLN A 57 -0.62 4.67 3.07
N THR A 58 -0.60 5.13 1.83
CA THR A 58 -0.20 4.35 0.67
C THR A 58 1.18 4.81 0.23
N VAL A 59 2.13 3.88 0.17
CA VAL A 59 3.44 4.10 -0.42
C VAL A 59 3.34 3.64 -1.87
N PRO A 60 3.46 4.54 -2.87
CA PRO A 60 3.31 4.20 -4.29
C PRO A 60 4.23 3.05 -4.72
N GLU A 61 5.43 2.98 -4.14
CA GLU A 61 6.46 1.99 -4.43
C GLU A 61 6.03 0.56 -4.07
N HIS A 62 5.14 0.37 -3.09
CA HIS A 62 4.60 -0.96 -2.76
C HIS A 62 3.71 -1.54 -3.86
N HIS A 63 3.13 -0.67 -4.69
CA HIS A 63 2.29 -1.05 -5.82
C HIS A 63 3.01 -0.88 -7.15
N ALA A 64 4.26 -0.40 -7.19
CA ALA A 64 5.01 -0.24 -8.42
C ALA A 64 5.08 -1.51 -9.28
N PRO A 65 5.25 -2.73 -8.72
CA PRO A 65 5.18 -3.97 -9.49
C PRO A 65 3.79 -4.20 -10.13
N LEU A 66 2.72 -3.92 -9.39
CA LEU A 66 1.34 -3.94 -9.88
C LEU A 66 1.11 -2.95 -11.02
N TRP A 67 1.61 -1.71 -10.87
CA TRP A 67 1.52 -0.70 -11.93
C TRP A 67 2.33 -1.08 -13.17
N GLN A 68 3.50 -1.70 -13.02
CA GLN A 68 4.27 -2.20 -14.15
C GLN A 68 3.57 -3.36 -14.88
N GLN A 69 2.90 -4.24 -14.15
CA GLN A 69 2.08 -5.30 -14.74
C GLN A 69 0.81 -4.78 -15.42
N VAL A 70 0.22 -3.69 -14.91
CA VAL A 70 -0.97 -3.03 -15.49
C VAL A 70 -0.58 -2.02 -16.60
N SER A 71 0.68 -1.58 -16.67
CA SER A 71 1.22 -0.65 -17.68
C SER A 71 1.35 -1.25 -19.10
N MET A 72 0.68 -2.37 -19.39
CA MET A 72 0.29 -2.72 -20.77
C MET A 72 -0.98 -1.96 -21.21
N VAL A 73 -1.44 -0.98 -20.44
CA VAL A 73 -2.48 -0.03 -20.86
C VAL A 73 -1.86 0.95 -21.86
N GLU A 74 -2.40 0.94 -23.09
CA GLU A 74 -2.10 1.96 -24.09
C GLU A 74 -2.25 3.36 -23.47
N HIS A 75 -1.18 4.16 -23.50
CA HIS A 75 -1.26 5.60 -23.24
C HIS A 75 -2.05 6.27 -24.37
N ARG A 76 -3.38 6.15 -24.34
CA ARG A 76 -4.24 6.95 -25.20
C ARG A 76 -4.32 8.37 -24.65
N PRO A 77 -4.21 9.41 -25.49
CA PRO A 77 -4.34 10.78 -25.05
C PRO A 77 -5.71 11.01 -24.40
N LEU A 78 -5.72 11.79 -23.31
CA LEU A 78 -6.92 12.16 -22.53
C LEU A 78 -7.97 12.96 -23.32
N SER A 79 -7.72 13.28 -24.60
CA SER A 79 -8.66 13.97 -25.49
C SER A 79 -9.94 13.18 -25.81
N ALA A 80 -10.09 11.96 -25.30
CA ALA A 80 -11.29 11.13 -25.47
C ALA A 80 -12.33 11.25 -24.34
N TYR A 81 -12.04 11.99 -23.26
CA TYR A 81 -12.94 12.15 -22.10
C TYR A 81 -13.37 13.61 -21.87
N GLU A 82 -13.54 14.38 -22.95
CA GLU A 82 -14.06 15.75 -22.90
C GLU A 82 -15.54 15.88 -23.29
N GLU A 83 -16.31 14.80 -23.33
CA GLU A 83 -17.76 14.90 -23.50
C GLU A 83 -18.51 14.10 -22.44
N LEU A 84 -18.80 14.77 -21.31
CA LEU A 84 -20.04 14.59 -20.55
C LEU A 84 -20.34 15.93 -19.86
N LEU A 85 -20.97 16.82 -20.63
CA LEU A 85 -21.83 17.89 -20.13
C LEU A 85 -23.26 17.33 -20.00
#